data_AF-A0A961LXW2-F1
#
_entry.id   AF-A0A961LXW2-F1
#
_cell.length_a   1.000
_cell.length_b   1.000
_cell.length_c   1.000
_cell.angle_alpha   90.00
_cell.angle_beta   90.00
_cell.angle_gamma   90.00
#
_symmetry.space_group_name_H-M   'P 1'
#
loop_
_entity.id
_entity.type
_entity.pdbx_description
1 polymer ?
#
loop_
_entity_poly.entity_id
_entity_poly.type
_entity_poly.pdbx_seq_one_letter_code
_entity_poly.pdbx_strand_id
1 'polypeptide(L)'
;MRQFVFVPLLVLLAAPVPAQTVPDAMIGRWAGTGVQNGETWTVDLDMRADGASVWYPSLPCAARWIFGPSPQPGVVVGLERVTDRIDLCIDGLDVRVAARAKGGLHVEWLDGAGGLVATADLSAQ
;
A
#
# COMPACT_ATOMS: atom_id res chain seq x y z
N MET A 1 -8.23 30.24 -59.04
CA MET A 1 -7.39 30.25 -57.83
C MET A 1 -7.73 29.00 -57.03
N ARG A 2 -6.77 28.08 -56.85
CA ARG A 2 -7.00 26.73 -56.30
C ARG A 2 -6.51 26.72 -54.85
N GLN A 3 -7.43 26.67 -53.89
CA GLN A 3 -7.11 26.69 -52.46
C GLN A 3 -6.40 25.39 -52.06
N PHE A 4 -5.17 25.52 -51.55
CA PHE A 4 -4.46 24.43 -50.91
C PHE A 4 -5.05 24.22 -49.51
N VAL A 5 -5.65 23.05 -49.29
CA VAL A 5 -6.15 22.61 -47.98
C VAL A 5 -4.95 22.27 -47.10
N PHE A 6 -4.74 23.06 -46.06
CA PHE A 6 -3.80 22.75 -44.97
C PHE A 6 -4.42 21.67 -44.08
N VAL A 7 -3.80 20.48 -44.03
CA VAL A 7 -4.14 19.43 -43.04
C VAL A 7 -3.24 19.63 -41.82
N PRO A 8 -3.76 20.01 -40.64
CA PRO A 8 -2.95 20.07 -39.44
C PRO A 8 -2.69 18.64 -38.95
N LEU A 9 -1.41 18.29 -38.83
CA LEU A 9 -0.94 17.07 -38.20
C LEU A 9 -1.13 17.22 -36.68
N LEU A 10 -2.19 16.61 -36.12
CA LEU A 10 -2.38 16.49 -34.68
C LEU A 10 -1.29 15.57 -34.11
N VAL A 11 -0.37 16.12 -33.32
CA VAL A 11 0.54 15.34 -32.49
C VAL A 11 -0.23 14.89 -31.25
N LEU A 12 -0.54 13.59 -31.18
CA LEU A 12 -1.08 12.95 -29.98
C LEU A 12 0.01 12.95 -28.89
N LEU A 13 -0.14 13.82 -27.89
CA LEU A 13 0.61 13.75 -26.64
C LEU A 13 0.16 12.48 -25.89
N ALA A 14 1.00 11.45 -25.86
CA ALA A 14 0.81 10.31 -24.99
C ALA A 14 0.99 10.78 -23.53
N ALA A 15 -0.12 10.89 -22.79
CA ALA A 15 -0.05 11.15 -21.35
C ALA A 15 0.60 9.93 -20.66
N PRO A 16 1.50 10.14 -19.68
CA PRO A 16 2.01 9.04 -18.88
C PRO A 16 0.86 8.42 -18.09
N VAL A 17 0.63 7.12 -18.29
CA VAL A 17 -0.23 6.34 -17.41
C VAL A 17 0.44 6.34 -16.02
N PRO A 18 -0.28 6.66 -14.93
CA PRO A 18 0.30 6.55 -13.60
C PRO A 18 0.77 5.11 -13.41
N ALA A 19 2.07 4.94 -13.19
CA ALA A 19 2.65 3.65 -12.89
C ALA A 19 2.02 3.17 -11.57
N GLN A 20 1.30 2.06 -11.65
CA GLN A 20 0.79 1.35 -10.50
C GLN A 20 1.92 1.13 -9.48
N THR A 21 1.68 1.52 -8.23
CA THR A 21 2.70 1.47 -7.17
C THR A 21 2.77 0.10 -6.52
N VAL A 22 1.65 -0.64 -6.54
CA VAL A 22 1.54 -1.97 -5.94
C VAL A 22 1.48 -3.06 -7.00
N PRO A 23 2.39 -4.06 -7.01
CA PRO A 23 2.33 -5.17 -7.96
C PRO A 23 0.97 -5.91 -7.96
N ASP A 24 0.47 -6.33 -9.13
CA ASP A 24 -0.81 -7.03 -9.27
C ASP A 24 -0.95 -8.24 -8.34
N ALA A 25 0.13 -8.99 -8.13
CA ALA A 25 0.15 -10.16 -7.26
C ALA A 25 -0.12 -9.86 -5.77
N MET A 26 -0.04 -8.58 -5.36
CA MET A 26 -0.30 -8.14 -3.99
C MET A 26 -1.70 -7.54 -3.84
N ILE A 27 -2.38 -7.20 -4.94
CA ILE A 27 -3.74 -6.63 -4.91
C ILE A 27 -4.74 -7.69 -4.44
N GLY A 28 -5.65 -7.29 -3.56
CA GLY A 28 -6.70 -8.17 -3.03
C GLY A 28 -6.94 -7.97 -1.55
N ARG A 29 -7.73 -8.88 -0.98
CA ARG A 29 -8.03 -8.91 0.45
C ARG A 29 -7.10 -9.87 1.18
N TRP A 30 -6.60 -9.42 2.33
CA TRP A 30 -5.67 -10.16 3.16
C TRP A 30 -6.10 -10.08 4.62
N ALA A 31 -5.86 -11.15 5.37
CA ALA A 31 -6.05 -11.18 6.82
C ALA A 31 -4.85 -11.84 7.50
N GLY A 32 -4.57 -11.46 8.73
CA GLY A 32 -3.51 -12.09 9.50
C GLY A 32 -3.39 -11.58 10.92
N THR A 33 -2.22 -11.83 11.49
CA THR A 33 -1.91 -11.47 12.88
C THR A 33 -0.66 -10.62 12.91
N GLY A 34 -0.78 -9.46 13.57
CA GLY A 34 0.32 -8.59 13.92
C GLY A 34 0.90 -8.94 15.29
N VAL A 35 2.16 -8.60 15.49
CA VAL A 35 2.91 -8.76 16.74
C VAL A 35 3.63 -7.46 17.06
N GLN A 36 3.45 -6.97 18.28
CA GLN A 36 4.11 -5.78 18.82
C GLN A 36 4.43 -6.00 20.30
N ASN A 37 5.70 -5.85 20.71
CA ASN A 37 6.12 -6.01 22.11
C ASN A 37 5.63 -7.30 22.81
N GLY A 38 5.47 -8.39 22.05
CA GLY A 38 4.95 -9.67 22.54
C GLY A 38 3.42 -9.79 22.59
N GLU A 39 2.69 -8.71 22.33
CA GLU A 39 1.25 -8.73 22.16
C GLU A 39 0.86 -9.01 20.70
N THR A 40 -0.30 -9.64 20.52
CA THR A 40 -0.82 -10.03 19.21
C THR A 40 -2.16 -9.36 18.92
N TRP A 41 -2.37 -8.97 17.67
CA TRP A 41 -3.60 -8.33 17.21
C TRP A 41 -3.94 -8.76 15.78
N THR A 42 -5.20 -8.61 15.37
CA THR A 42 -5.67 -9.03 14.04
C THR A 42 -5.59 -7.89 13.03
N VAL A 43 -5.30 -8.22 11.77
CA VAL A 43 -5.22 -7.28 10.66
C VAL A 43 -6.13 -7.74 9.54
N ASP A 44 -6.97 -6.84 9.03
CA ASP A 44 -7.68 -6.99 7.76
C ASP A 44 -7.20 -5.90 6.79
N LEU A 45 -6.86 -6.29 5.57
CA LEU A 45 -6.24 -5.41 4.58
C LEU A 45 -6.94 -5.55 3.22
N ASP A 46 -7.39 -4.43 2.65
CA ASP A 46 -7.82 -4.33 1.25
C ASP A 46 -6.74 -3.58 0.47
N MET A 47 -5.90 -4.34 -0.25
CA MET A 47 -4.78 -3.84 -1.04
C MET A 47 -5.22 -3.48 -2.46
N ARG A 48 -4.90 -2.27 -2.91
CA ARG A 48 -5.24 -1.73 -4.23
C ARG A 48 -4.00 -1.22 -4.96
N ALA A 49 -4.17 -0.85 -6.22
CA ALA A 49 -3.08 -0.38 -7.09
C ALA A 49 -2.37 0.89 -6.59
N ASP A 50 -3.06 1.72 -5.80
CA ASP A 50 -2.64 3.05 -5.35
C ASP A 50 -2.51 3.20 -3.82
N GLY A 51 -2.70 2.11 -3.06
CA GLY A 51 -2.76 2.19 -1.61
C GLY A 51 -3.40 0.96 -0.97
N ALA A 52 -3.69 1.07 0.31
CA ALA A 52 -4.49 0.07 1.00
C ALA A 52 -5.39 0.69 2.07
N SER A 53 -6.50 0.01 2.36
CA SER A 53 -7.32 0.25 3.54
C SER A 53 -7.07 -0.85 4.55
N VAL A 54 -6.83 -0.49 5.80
CA VAL A 54 -6.46 -1.42 6.86
C VAL A 54 -7.42 -1.26 8.02
N TRP A 55 -7.87 -2.39 8.54
CA TRP A 55 -8.70 -2.47 9.72
C TRP A 55 -8.02 -3.35 10.75
N TYR A 56 -8.10 -2.95 12.02
CA TYR A 56 -7.50 -3.65 13.14
C TYR A 56 -8.61 -4.15 14.08
N PRO A 57 -9.28 -5.28 13.80
CA PRO A 57 -10.49 -5.66 14.54
C PRO A 57 -10.31 -5.76 16.06
N SER A 58 -9.17 -6.27 16.51
CA SER A 58 -8.86 -6.42 17.93
C SER A 58 -8.40 -5.12 18.61
N LEU A 59 -8.01 -4.12 17.82
CA LEU A 59 -7.61 -2.78 18.25
C LEU A 59 -8.50 -1.80 17.49
N PRO A 60 -9.77 -1.60 17.90
CA PRO A 60 -10.86 -1.11 17.04
C PRO A 60 -10.58 0.27 16.42
N CYS A 61 -9.78 0.28 15.35
CA CYS A 61 -9.24 1.43 14.64
C CYS A 61 -8.98 1.06 13.17
N ALA A 62 -8.89 2.08 12.33
CA ALA A 62 -8.70 1.94 10.89
C ALA A 62 -7.54 2.82 10.42
N ALA A 63 -6.87 2.41 9.35
CA ALA A 63 -5.88 3.23 8.69
C ALA A 63 -5.97 3.15 7.16
N ARG A 64 -5.32 4.11 6.51
CA ARG A 64 -5.01 4.10 5.09
C ARG A 64 -3.50 4.05 4.91
N TRP A 65 -3.04 3.18 4.01
CA TRP A 65 -1.66 3.16 3.56
C TRP A 65 -1.53 3.88 2.24
N ILE A 66 -0.57 4.79 2.18
CA ILE A 66 -0.27 5.60 1.01
C ILE A 66 1.09 5.14 0.50
N PHE A 67 1.11 4.45 -0.64
CA PHE A 67 2.36 3.90 -1.18
C PHE A 67 3.06 4.88 -2.11
N GLY A 68 4.39 4.91 -1.99
CA GLY A 68 5.27 5.57 -2.94
C GLY A 68 5.78 4.59 -4.00
N PRO A 69 6.62 5.06 -4.94
CA PRO A 69 7.30 4.20 -5.90
C PRO A 69 7.98 3.01 -5.21
N SER A 70 7.75 1.81 -5.74
CA SER A 70 8.34 0.60 -5.21
C SER A 70 9.88 0.65 -5.34
N PRO A 71 10.64 0.38 -4.27
CA PRO A 71 12.10 0.40 -4.32
C PRO A 71 12.69 -0.81 -5.05
N GLN A 72 11.94 -1.91 -5.13
CA GLN A 72 12.34 -3.16 -5.79
C GLN A 72 11.14 -4.09 -6.01
N PRO A 73 11.20 -5.02 -6.99
CA PRO A 73 10.11 -5.94 -7.27
C PRO A 73 9.65 -6.72 -6.02
N GLY A 74 8.33 -6.82 -5.84
CA GLY A 74 7.71 -7.59 -4.76
C GLY A 74 7.76 -6.92 -3.37
N VAL A 75 8.25 -5.68 -3.29
CA VAL A 75 8.23 -4.87 -2.07
C VAL A 75 7.55 -3.54 -2.36
N VAL A 76 6.64 -3.12 -1.49
CA VAL A 76 6.08 -1.76 -1.50
C VAL A 76 6.33 -1.09 -0.17
N VAL A 77 6.56 0.22 -0.22
CA VAL A 77 6.80 1.06 0.95
C VAL A 77 5.84 2.23 0.93
N GLY A 78 5.35 2.61 2.10
CA GLY A 78 4.36 3.66 2.23
C GLY A 78 4.29 4.22 3.63
N LEU A 79 3.33 5.12 3.82
CA LEU A 79 3.04 5.75 5.11
C LEU A 79 1.67 5.30 5.59
N GLU A 80 1.58 4.94 6.86
CA GLU A 80 0.32 4.74 7.55
C GLU A 80 -0.30 6.06 7.99
N ARG A 81 -1.61 6.19 7.72
CA ARG A 81 -2.46 7.26 8.23
C ARG A 81 -3.68 6.67 8.92
N VAL A 82 -3.74 6.77 10.24
CA VAL A 82 -4.90 6.32 11.02
C VAL A 82 -6.10 7.21 10.66
N THR A 83 -7.18 6.59 10.20
CA THR A 83 -8.39 7.27 9.73
C THR A 83 -9.55 7.19 10.72
N ASP A 84 -9.49 6.27 11.68
CA ASP A 84 -10.49 6.14 12.74
C ASP A 84 -9.80 5.73 14.05
N ARG A 85 -10.28 6.29 15.17
CA ARG A 85 -9.79 6.00 16.53
C ARG A 85 -8.27 6.20 16.71
N ILE A 86 -7.77 7.38 16.31
CA ILE A 86 -6.36 7.79 16.44
C ILE A 86 -5.83 7.77 17.88
N ASP A 87 -6.72 7.79 18.86
CA ASP A 87 -6.39 7.65 20.28
C ASP A 87 -5.92 6.23 20.67
N LEU A 88 -6.20 5.23 19.84
CA LEU A 88 -5.88 3.82 20.10
C LEU A 88 -4.71 3.28 19.30
N CYS A 89 -4.34 3.94 18.19
CA CYS A 89 -3.40 3.42 17.21
C CYS A 89 -2.30 4.42 16.91
N ILE A 90 -1.11 3.92 16.60
CA ILE A 90 0.06 4.75 16.33
C ILE A 90 -0.06 5.29 14.90
N ASP A 91 -0.18 6.61 14.75
CA ASP A 91 -0.22 7.25 13.44
C ASP A 91 1.18 7.56 12.89
N GLY A 92 1.29 7.61 11.55
CA GLY A 92 2.47 8.11 10.86
C GLY A 92 3.65 7.13 10.84
N LEU A 93 3.41 5.83 11.00
CA LEU A 93 4.43 4.81 10.83
C LEU A 93 4.74 4.57 9.35
N ASP A 94 6.00 4.34 9.03
CA ASP A 94 6.39 3.81 7.74
C ASP A 94 5.97 2.35 7.66
N VAL A 95 5.44 1.93 6.51
CA VAL A 95 4.97 0.57 6.27
C VAL A 95 5.77 -0.04 5.14
N ARG A 96 6.31 -1.23 5.37
CA ARG A 96 6.96 -2.06 4.34
C ARG A 96 6.19 -3.35 4.17
N VAL A 97 5.76 -3.62 2.94
CA VAL A 97 5.04 -4.86 2.60
C VAL A 97 5.84 -5.64 1.57
N ALA A 98 6.11 -6.91 1.86
CA ALA A 98 6.84 -7.81 0.96
C ALA A 98 6.02 -9.07 0.66
N ALA A 99 5.99 -9.48 -0.61
CA ALA A 99 5.41 -10.77 -1.01
C ALA A 99 6.27 -11.93 -0.49
N ARG A 100 5.63 -12.98 0.05
CA ARG A 100 6.32 -14.20 0.51
C ARG A 100 6.39 -15.24 -0.63
N ALA A 101 7.45 -16.03 -0.65
CA ALA A 101 7.70 -17.04 -1.70
C ALA A 101 6.62 -18.14 -1.83
N LYS A 102 5.79 -18.35 -0.79
CA LYS A 102 4.70 -19.33 -0.79
C LYS A 102 3.30 -18.68 -0.90
N GLY A 103 3.25 -17.42 -1.30
CA GLY A 103 2.06 -16.58 -1.17
C GLY A 103 1.96 -15.95 0.22
N GLY A 104 1.09 -14.96 0.35
CA GLY A 104 0.99 -14.14 1.55
C GLY A 104 1.83 -12.87 1.48
N LEU A 105 1.57 -11.99 2.44
CA LEU A 105 2.28 -10.73 2.62
C LEU A 105 2.96 -10.72 3.99
N HIS A 106 4.20 -10.25 4.02
CA HIS A 106 4.83 -9.82 5.26
C HIS A 106 4.73 -8.31 5.36
N VAL A 107 4.27 -7.81 6.50
CA VAL A 107 4.16 -6.38 6.78
C VAL A 107 5.07 -6.04 7.94
N GLU A 108 5.78 -4.94 7.83
CA GLU A 108 6.51 -4.31 8.91
C GLU A 108 6.04 -2.86 9.06
N TRP A 109 5.85 -2.44 10.31
CA TRP A 109 5.66 -1.04 10.67
C TRP A 109 6.96 -0.54 11.32
N LEU A 110 7.44 0.62 10.86
CA LEU A 110 8.70 1.23 11.27
C LEU A 110 8.44 2.64 11.81
N ASP A 111 9.24 3.05 12.81
CA ASP A 111 9.27 4.44 13.26
C ASP A 111 10.02 5.34 12.27
N GLY A 112 9.97 6.66 12.48
CA GLY A 112 10.63 7.64 11.59
C GLY A 112 12.17 7.57 11.54
N ALA A 113 12.80 6.75 12.38
CA ALA A 113 14.23 6.42 12.32
C ALA A 113 14.50 5.07 11.65
N GLY A 114 13.47 4.36 11.18
CA GLY A 114 13.53 3.03 10.60
C GLY A 114 13.58 1.89 11.63
N GLY A 115 13.31 2.19 12.91
CA GLY A 115 13.22 1.19 13.98
C GLY A 115 11.96 0.34 13.85
N LEU A 116 12.08 -0.97 14.02
CA LEU A 116 10.94 -1.89 13.91
C LEU A 116 9.97 -1.70 15.08
N VAL A 117 8.71 -1.40 14.78
CA VAL A 117 7.62 -1.22 15.75
C VAL A 117 6.75 -2.47 15.85
N ALA A 118 6.34 -3.02 14.70
CA ALA A 118 5.49 -4.20 14.64
C ALA A 118 5.70 -4.99 13.35
N THR A 119 5.27 -6.25 13.35
CA THR A 119 5.25 -7.10 12.15
C THR A 119 3.92 -7.80 12.02
N ALA A 120 3.52 -8.19 10.80
CA ALA A 120 2.40 -9.08 10.57
C ALA A 120 2.68 -10.03 9.40
N ASP A 121 2.09 -11.22 9.46
CA ASP A 121 2.02 -12.13 8.33
C ASP A 121 0.55 -12.30 7.92
N LEU A 122 0.26 -12.01 6.65
CA LEU A 122 -1.08 -12.00 6.10
C LEU A 122 -1.25 -13.05 5.01
N SER A 123 -2.42 -13.67 4.98
CA SER A 123 -2.85 -14.62 3.94
C SER A 123 -4.02 -14.05 3.17
N ALA A 124 -4.15 -14.43 1.90
CA ALA A 124 -5.28 -14.01 1.07
C ALA A 124 -6.61 -14.54 1.67
N GLN A 125 -7.67 -13.73 1.57
CA GLN A 125 -9.03 -14.10 1.98
C GLN A 125 -9.85 -14.67 0.82
#